data_AF-A0A0F8YDS0-F1
#
_entry.id   AF-A0A0F8YDS0-F1
#
_cell.length_a   1.000
_cell.length_b   1.000
_cell.length_c   1.000
_cell.angle_alpha   90.00
_cell.angle_beta   90.00
_cell.angle_gamma   90.00
#
_symmetry.space_group_name_H-M   'P 1'
#
loop_
_entity.id
_entity.type
_entity.pdbx_description
1 polymer ?
#
loop_
_entity_poly.entity_id
_entity_poly.type
_entity_poly.pdbx_seq_one_letter_code
_entity_poly.pdbx_strand_id
1 'polypeptide(L)'
;FLFASPFTDESTGILKLIKEIGFDGVEISLENVGDFDYRETLKALKDNGLVCCSVCGFFTGDRDLRGNQSQQDTSKRYIMECIDACFALECDLLAGPFY
;
A
#
# COMPACT_ATOMS: atom_id res chain seq x y z
N PHE A 1 10.53 3.12 1.83
CA PHE A 1 9.30 3.54 2.51
C PHE A 1 9.66 4.41 3.70
N LEU A 2 9.00 5.55 3.88
CA LEU A 2 9.53 6.66 4.70
C LEU A 2 9.47 6.39 6.21
N PHE A 3 8.43 5.69 6.67
CA PHE A 3 8.12 5.55 8.09
C PHE A 3 8.05 4.09 8.60
N ALA A 4 7.79 3.11 7.72
CA ALA A 4 7.82 1.68 8.03
C ALA A 4 8.05 0.85 6.75
N SER A 5 8.69 -0.32 6.88
CA SER A 5 8.92 -1.30 5.81
C SER A 5 9.18 -2.68 6.44
N PRO A 6 8.26 -3.66 6.30
CA PRO A 6 6.92 -3.52 5.75
C PRO A 6 6.03 -2.61 6.61
N PHE A 7 4.99 -2.04 6.00
CA PHE A 7 3.89 -1.44 6.75
C PHE A 7 2.92 -2.57 7.15
N THR A 8 2.67 -2.70 8.45
CA THR A 8 1.81 -3.74 9.03
C THR A 8 0.76 -3.12 9.95
N ASP A 9 -0.17 -3.91 10.50
CA ASP A 9 -1.15 -3.44 11.49
C ASP A 9 -0.51 -2.69 12.67
N GLU A 10 0.66 -3.14 13.12
CA GLU A 10 1.45 -2.54 14.21
C GLU A 10 2.00 -1.15 13.83
N SER A 11 2.13 -0.87 12.54
CA SER A 11 2.65 0.40 12.01
C SER A 11 1.63 1.54 12.10
N THR A 12 0.33 1.25 12.26
CA THR A 12 -0.75 2.26 12.27
C THR A 12 -0.57 3.35 13.34
N GLY A 13 0.16 3.07 14.43
CA GLY A 13 0.49 4.06 15.46
C GLY A 13 1.28 5.27 14.96
N ILE A 14 1.98 5.15 13.82
CA ILE A 14 2.75 6.26 13.23
C ILE A 14 1.87 7.34 12.60
N LEU A 15 0.61 7.03 12.28
CA LEU A 15 -0.31 7.96 11.61
C LEU A 15 -0.55 9.23 12.43
N LYS A 16 -0.60 9.12 13.75
CA LYS A 16 -0.72 10.27 14.63
C LYS A 16 0.46 11.23 14.48
N LEU A 17 1.68 10.70 14.47
CA LEU A 17 2.90 11.48 14.28
C LEU A 17 2.90 12.15 12.90
N ILE A 18 2.50 11.43 11.85
CA ILE A 18 2.41 11.98 10.49
C ILE A 18 1.44 13.18 10.46
N LYS A 19 0.31 13.10 11.17
CA LYS A 19 -0.61 14.23 11.27
C LYS A 19 -0.01 15.39 12.06
N GLU A 20 0.65 15.12 13.18
CA GLU A 20 1.32 16.14 14.01
C GLU A 20 2.43 16.88 13.25
N ILE A 21 3.11 16.21 12.32
CA ILE A 21 4.10 16.83 11.43
C ILE A 21 3.43 17.81 10.43
N GLY A 22 2.14 17.60 10.11
CA GLY A 22 1.36 18.49 9.26
C GLY A 22 1.04 17.93 7.87
N PHE A 23 1.14 16.61 7.67
CA PHE A 23 0.70 15.97 6.43
C PHE A 23 -0.83 15.80 6.40
N ASP A 24 -1.38 15.74 5.18
CA ASP A 24 -2.80 15.50 4.93
C ASP A 24 -3.11 14.04 4.55
N GLY A 25 -2.10 13.26 4.19
CA GLY A 25 -2.26 11.86 3.83
C GLY A 25 -0.94 11.13 3.68
N VAL A 26 -1.03 9.85 3.33
CA VAL A 26 0.11 8.93 3.21
C VAL A 26 0.03 8.11 1.93
N GLU A 27 1.20 7.77 1.38
CA GLU A 27 1.34 6.66 0.45
C GLU A 27 1.69 5.40 1.25
N ILE A 28 0.92 4.32 1.09
CA ILE A 28 1.14 3.04 1.80
C ILE A 28 1.77 2.04 0.83
N SER A 29 2.89 1.45 1.24
CA SER A 29 3.47 0.32 0.52
C SER A 29 2.73 -0.96 0.81
N LEU A 30 2.36 -1.71 -0.23
CA LEU A 30 1.84 -3.06 -0.07
C LEU A 30 2.92 -4.09 -0.36
N GLU A 31 3.87 -4.30 0.57
CA GLU A 31 4.95 -5.28 0.35
C GLU A 31 4.43 -6.70 0.21
N ASN A 32 3.57 -7.14 1.13
CA ASN A 32 2.84 -8.41 1.03
C ASN A 32 1.34 -8.20 1.24
N VAL A 33 0.55 -8.94 0.47
CA VAL A 33 -0.90 -8.98 0.64
C VAL A 33 -1.20 -9.64 1.98
N GLY A 34 -1.97 -8.94 2.83
CA GLY A 34 -2.33 -9.38 4.17
C GLY A 34 -1.41 -8.90 5.30
N ASP A 35 -0.41 -8.06 5.04
CA ASP A 35 0.44 -7.47 6.10
C ASP A 35 -0.34 -6.55 7.06
N PHE A 36 -1.49 -6.03 6.61
CA PHE A 36 -2.37 -5.19 7.40
C PHE A 36 -3.83 -5.34 6.97
N ASP A 37 -4.77 -5.11 7.90
CA ASP A 37 -6.20 -5.04 7.62
C ASP A 37 -6.56 -3.68 7.01
N TYR A 38 -7.12 -3.70 5.81
CA TYR A 38 -7.44 -2.49 5.05
C TYR A 38 -8.55 -1.66 5.70
N ARG A 39 -9.52 -2.28 6.36
CA ARG A 39 -10.63 -1.56 7.01
C ARG A 39 -10.16 -0.89 8.28
N GLU A 40 -9.39 -1.58 9.11
CA GLU A 40 -8.81 -1.01 10.32
C GLU A 40 -7.79 0.09 9.98
N THR A 41 -7.00 -0.09 8.92
CA THR A 41 -6.08 0.94 8.43
C THR A 41 -6.83 2.17 7.91
N LEU A 42 -7.89 2.00 7.10
CA LEU A 42 -8.72 3.11 6.66
C LEU A 42 -9.35 3.86 7.85
N LYS A 43 -9.84 3.11 8.85
CA LYS A 43 -10.37 3.70 10.08
C LYS A 43 -9.29 4.52 10.79
N ALA A 44 -8.09 3.97 10.96
CA ALA A 44 -6.98 4.66 11.63
C ALA A 44 -6.55 5.94 10.88
N LEU A 45 -6.56 5.92 9.54
CA LEU A 45 -6.33 7.12 8.73
C LEU A 45 -7.38 8.19 9.01
N LYS A 46 -8.68 7.83 8.93
CA LYS A 46 -9.79 8.75 9.18
C LYS A 46 -9.79 9.31 10.61
N ASP A 47 -9.53 8.48 11.61
CA ASP A 47 -9.43 8.89 13.01
C ASP A 47 -8.32 9.93 13.24
N ASN A 48 -7.26 9.91 12.43
CA ASN A 48 -6.16 10.87 12.47
C ASN A 48 -6.32 12.03 11.47
N GLY A 49 -7.44 12.12 10.75
CA GLY A 49 -7.66 13.15 9.73
C GLY A 49 -6.64 13.10 8.59
N LEU A 50 -6.26 11.89 8.20
CA LEU A 50 -5.38 11.58 7.06
C LEU A 50 -6.16 10.81 5.99
N VAL A 51 -5.71 10.92 4.75
CA VAL A 51 -6.17 10.08 3.63
C VAL A 51 -5.08 9.12 3.17
N CYS A 52 -5.47 8.00 2.54
CA CYS A 52 -4.54 7.25 1.71
C CYS A 52 -4.45 7.98 0.35
N CYS A 53 -3.30 8.57 0.04
CA CYS A 53 -3.09 9.28 -1.23
C CYS A 53 -2.84 8.30 -2.38
N SER A 54 -2.17 7.19 -2.07
CA SER A 54 -1.80 6.15 -3.04
C SER A 54 -1.43 4.86 -2.32
N VAL A 55 -1.61 3.73 -3.01
CA VAL A 55 -0.90 2.49 -2.70
C VAL A 55 0.32 2.41 -3.60
N CYS A 56 1.46 2.03 -3.02
CA CYS A 56 2.69 1.79 -3.75
C CYS A 56 2.92 0.27 -3.89
N GLY A 57 2.95 -0.22 -5.12
CA GLY A 57 3.26 -1.61 -5.43
C GLY A 57 4.73 -1.93 -5.21
N PHE A 58 5.01 -3.08 -4.60
CA PHE A 58 6.33 -3.61 -4.34
C PHE A 58 6.62 -4.79 -5.28
N PHE A 59 7.54 -4.59 -6.22
CA PHE A 59 7.85 -5.54 -7.27
C PHE A 59 9.19 -6.24 -6.99
N THR A 60 9.11 -7.52 -6.65
CA THR A 60 10.23 -8.45 -6.46
C THR A 60 10.54 -9.21 -7.75
N GLY A 61 11.62 -10.00 -7.78
CA GLY A 61 12.03 -10.72 -9.00
C GLY A 61 11.00 -11.70 -9.57
N ASP A 62 10.06 -12.19 -8.77
CA ASP A 62 8.92 -13.01 -9.17
C ASP A 62 7.71 -12.19 -9.66
N ARG A 63 7.68 -10.88 -9.39
CA ARG A 63 6.65 -9.92 -9.83
C ARG A 63 7.22 -9.06 -10.97
N ASP A 64 7.53 -9.66 -12.12
CA ASP A 64 8.11 -8.96 -13.29
C ASP A 64 7.25 -9.22 -14.54
N LEU A 65 6.63 -8.18 -15.10
CA LEU A 65 5.82 -8.21 -16.32
C LEU A 65 6.68 -8.40 -17.59
N ARG A 66 7.99 -8.14 -17.54
CA ARG A 66 8.95 -8.49 -18.60
C ARG A 66 9.51 -9.89 -18.45
N GLY A 67 9.19 -10.59 -17.36
CA GLY A 67 9.68 -11.93 -17.05
C GLY A 67 9.04 -13.04 -17.89
N ASN A 68 9.25 -14.28 -17.46
CA ASN A 68 8.58 -15.46 -18.04
C ASN A 68 7.08 -15.51 -17.68
N GLN A 69 6.33 -16.42 -18.29
CA GLN A 69 4.87 -16.54 -18.10
C GLN A 69 4.45 -16.61 -16.62
N SER A 70 5.16 -17.37 -15.79
CA SER A 70 4.85 -17.51 -14.36
C SER A 70 5.05 -16.18 -13.60
N GLN A 71 6.12 -15.45 -13.92
CA GLN A 71 6.40 -14.13 -13.33
C GLN A 71 5.35 -13.10 -13.77
N GLN A 72 4.97 -13.11 -15.05
CA GLN A 72 3.92 -12.24 -15.57
C GLN A 72 2.56 -12.48 -14.91
N ASP A 73 2.18 -13.76 -14.75
CA ASP A 73 0.91 -14.13 -14.11
C ASP A 73 0.91 -13.76 -12.62
N THR A 74 2.05 -13.93 -11.96
CA THR A 74 2.24 -13.51 -10.55
C THR A 74 2.16 -11.99 -10.41
N SER A 75 2.82 -11.24 -11.29
CA SER A 75 2.80 -9.78 -11.30
C SER A 75 1.40 -9.23 -11.57
N LYS A 76 0.68 -9.75 -12.57
CA LYS A 76 -0.70 -9.33 -12.88
C LYS A 76 -1.65 -9.57 -11.71
N ARG A 77 -1.58 -10.75 -11.09
CA ARG A 77 -2.38 -11.06 -9.90
C ARG A 77 -2.08 -10.09 -8.77
N TYR A 78 -0.79 -9.85 -8.49
CA TYR A 78 -0.39 -8.89 -7.46
C TYR A 78 -0.87 -7.46 -7.75
N ILE A 79 -0.82 -6.99 -9.01
CA ILE A 79 -1.37 -5.70 -9.40
C ILE A 79 -2.88 -5.62 -9.11
N MET A 80 -3.63 -6.69 -9.37
CA MET A 80 -5.05 -6.73 -9.03
C MET A 80 -5.29 -6.64 -7.52
N GLU A 81 -4.48 -7.34 -6.71
CA GLU A 81 -4.55 -7.23 -5.24
C GLU A 81 -4.22 -5.81 -4.75
N CYS A 82 -3.26 -5.13 -5.38
CA CYS A 82 -2.99 -3.72 -5.09
C CYS A 82 -4.17 -2.80 -5.44
N ILE A 83 -4.87 -3.07 -6.55
CA ILE A 83 -6.08 -2.31 -6.94
C ILE A 83 -7.20 -2.53 -5.93
N ASP A 84 -7.40 -3.77 -5.46
CA ASP A 84 -8.37 -4.08 -4.42
C ASP A 84 -8.02 -3.38 -3.08
N ALA A 85 -6.73 -3.30 -2.74
CA ALA A 85 -6.26 -2.52 -1.60
C ALA A 85 -6.53 -1.01 -1.77
N CYS A 86 -6.33 -0.45 -2.97
CA CYS A 86 -6.65 0.95 -3.24
C CYS A 86 -8.14 1.23 -2.98
N PHE A 87 -9.01 0.37 -3.52
CA PHE A 87 -10.45 0.47 -3.30
C PHE A 87 -10.82 0.40 -1.82
N ALA A 88 -10.23 -0.55 -1.08
CA ALA A 88 -10.50 -0.72 0.35
C ALA A 88 -9.97 0.44 1.21
N LEU A 89 -8.93 1.15 0.76
CA LEU A 89 -8.34 2.32 1.41
C LEU A 89 -8.92 3.65 0.91
N GLU A 90 -9.95 3.61 0.05
CA GLU A 90 -10.58 4.78 -0.56
C GLU A 90 -9.57 5.69 -1.33
N CYS A 91 -8.57 5.10 -1.98
CA CYS A 91 -7.66 5.82 -2.87
C CYS A 91 -7.82 5.37 -4.34
N ASP A 92 -7.51 6.27 -5.26
CA ASP A 92 -7.68 6.10 -6.71
C ASP A 92 -6.35 6.02 -7.48
N LEU A 93 -5.22 6.01 -6.75
CA LEU A 93 -3.89 6.00 -7.31
C LEU A 93 -3.08 4.79 -6.84
N LEU A 94 -2.78 3.90 -7.78
CA LEU A 94 -1.76 2.86 -7.62
C LEU A 94 -0.47 3.33 -8.31
N ALA A 95 0.61 3.46 -7.54
CA ALA A 95 1.93 3.88 -8.00
C ALA A 95 2.95 2.74 -7.81
N GLY A 96 4.09 2.84 -8.48
CA GLY A 96 5.19 1.90 -8.31
C GLY A 96 5.91 1.57 -9.61
N PRO A 97 6.98 0.78 -9.53
CA PRO A 97 7.70 0.33 -10.71
C PRO A 97 7.00 -0.88 -11.34
N PHE A 98 6.13 -0.63 -12.32
CA PHE A 98 5.49 -1.68 -13.12
C PHE A 98 6.46 -2.18 -14.20
N TYR A 99 7.44 -2.96 -13.75
CA TYR A 99 8.37 -3.69 -14.62
C TYR A 99 7.73 -4.94 -15.18
#